data_AF-A0A645JAL7-F1
#
_entry.id   AF-A0A645JAL7-F1
#
_cell.length_a   1.000
_cell.length_b   1.000
_cell.length_c   1.000
_cell.angle_alpha   90.00
_cell.angle_beta   90.00
_cell.angle_gamma   90.00
#
_symmetry.space_group_name_H-M   'P 1'
#
loop_
_entity.id
_entity.type
_entity.pdbx_description
1 polymer ?
#
loop_
_entity_poly.entity_id
_entity_poly.type
_entity_poly.pdbx_seq_one_letter_code
_entity_poly.pdbx_strand_id
1 'polypeptide(L)'
;MIKATTTYNRSTLSQYYTLYKDSKKLDIRCKLNFNEHYKIAKLSFPINIKNPKAIYSMPFGFIEKEPNGQEEPAHGWIDVKDENAWVLHSSMIQNTVFLSKTMKCA
;
A
#
# COMPACT_ATOMS: atom_id res chain seq x y z
N MET A 1 6.60 17.23 8.31
CA MET A 1 5.44 16.32 8.44
C MET A 1 4.23 17.01 7.84
N ILE A 2 3.49 16.32 6.97
CA ILE A 2 2.29 16.87 6.30
C ILE A 2 1.08 15.99 6.67
N LYS A 3 -0.07 16.61 6.93
CA LYS A 3 -1.33 15.89 7.19
C LYS A 3 -2.27 16.08 5.99
N ALA A 4 -2.74 14.97 5.42
CA ALA A 4 -3.88 14.97 4.50
C ALA A 4 -5.10 14.38 5.21
N THR A 5 -6.30 14.87 4.89
CA THR A 5 -7.55 14.34 5.43
C THR A 5 -8.53 14.14 4.30
N THR A 6 -9.06 12.93 4.21
CA THR A 6 -10.04 12.52 3.20
C THR A 6 -11.29 12.05 3.92
N THR A 7 -12.45 12.49 3.43
CA THR A 7 -13.76 12.10 3.98
C THR A 7 -14.52 11.29 2.96
N TYR A 8 -15.25 10.29 3.43
CA TYR A 8 -16.19 9.52 2.64
C TYR A 8 -17.42 9.25 3.50
N ASN A 9 -18.59 9.76 3.11
CA ASN A 9 -19.82 9.70 3.92
C ASN A 9 -19.57 10.15 5.38
N ARG A 10 -19.68 9.21 6.35
CA ARG A 10 -19.49 9.44 7.79
C ARG A 10 -18.12 8.94 8.27
N SER A 11 -17.24 8.61 7.33
CA SER A 11 -15.91 8.08 7.58
C SER A 11 -14.85 9.12 7.26
N THR A 12 -13.75 9.08 8.01
CA THR A 12 -12.64 10.02 7.86
C THR A 12 -11.31 9.29 7.94
N LEU A 13 -10.46 9.52 6.96
CA LEU A 13 -9.08 9.04 6.90
C LEU A 13 -8.13 10.23 7.08
N SER A 14 -7.33 10.22 8.13
CA SER A 14 -6.21 11.15 8.32
C SER A 14 -4.88 10.45 8.02
N GLN A 15 -4.08 11.01 7.12
CA GLN A 15 -2.77 10.46 6.73
C GLN A 15 -1.68 11.46 7.11
N TYR A 16 -0.67 10.98 7.84
CA TYR A 16 0.48 11.77 8.27
C TYR A 16 1.71 11.30 7.49
N TYR A 17 2.18 12.14 6.58
CA TYR A 17 3.35 11.91 5.74
C TYR A 17 4.59 12.50 6.41
N THR A 18 5.61 11.67 6.59
CA THR A 18 6.88 12.07 7.19
C THR A 18 8.04 11.61 6.30
N LEU A 19 8.84 12.58 5.86
CA LEU A 19 10.14 12.34 5.24
C LEU A 19 11.22 12.69 6.26
N TYR A 20 12.14 11.76 6.48
CA TYR A 20 13.26 11.96 7.39
C TYR A 20 14.49 12.40 6.58
N LYS A 21 15.33 13.23 7.20
CA LYS A 21 16.62 13.60 6.62
C LYS A 21 17.43 12.32 6.34
N ASP A 22 18.06 12.27 5.16
CA ASP A 22 18.93 11.17 4.72
C ASP A 22 18.24 9.79 4.59
N SER A 23 16.90 9.74 4.61
CA SER A 23 16.11 8.53 4.38
C SER A 23 15.41 8.58 3.03
N LYS A 24 15.53 7.49 2.25
CA LYS A 24 14.76 7.28 1.01
C LYS A 24 13.34 6.74 1.27
N LYS A 25 12.94 6.56 2.54
CA LYS A 25 11.64 6.02 2.92
C LYS A 25 10.66 7.14 3.25
N LEU A 26 9.45 7.03 2.71
CA LEU A 26 8.29 7.84 3.10
C LEU A 26 7.49 7.08 4.16
N ASP A 27 7.44 7.60 5.39
CA ASP A 27 6.61 7.05 6.46
C ASP A 27 5.21 7.68 6.39
N ILE A 28 4.19 6.83 6.28
CA ILE A 28 2.78 7.24 6.19
C ILE A 28 2.03 6.57 7.33
N ARG A 29 1.55 7.38 8.28
CA ARG A 29 0.68 6.89 9.36
C ARG A 29 -0.77 7.22 9.05
N CYS A 30 -1.60 6.19 9.01
CA CYS A 30 -3.02 6.33 8.72
C CYS A 30 -3.85 6.20 10.00
N LYS A 31 -4.77 7.13 10.23
CA LYS A 31 -5.84 7.02 11.23
C LYS A 31 -7.17 7.00 10.50
N LEU A 32 -7.89 5.88 10.55
CA LEU A 32 -9.18 5.70 9.91
C LEU A 32 -10.28 5.62 10.97
N ASN A 33 -11.25 6.53 10.90
CA ASN A 33 -12.55 6.41 11.54
C ASN A 33 -13.54 5.88 10.49
N PHE A 34 -13.96 4.62 10.62
CA PHE A 34 -14.77 3.93 9.63
C PHE A 34 -16.17 3.63 10.16
N ASN A 35 -17.18 4.31 9.62
CA ASN A 35 -18.58 4.24 10.06
C ASN A 35 -19.53 3.80 8.94
N GLU A 36 -19.01 3.02 7.99
CA GLU A 36 -19.81 2.45 6.90
C GLU A 36 -20.15 0.98 7.17
N HIS A 37 -21.37 0.58 6.84
CA HIS A 37 -21.82 -0.81 6.93
C HIS A 37 -21.57 -1.53 5.60
N TYR A 38 -21.10 -2.78 5.67
CA TYR A 38 -20.89 -3.65 4.51
C TYR A 38 -19.98 -3.03 3.43
N LYS A 39 -18.93 -2.30 3.83
CA LYS A 39 -17.92 -1.72 2.94
C LYS A 39 -16.51 -2.09 3.38
N ILE A 40 -15.58 -2.08 2.43
CA ILE A 40 -14.16 -2.30 2.67
C ILE A 40 -13.40 -1.03 2.27
N ALA A 41 -12.56 -0.53 3.17
CA ALA A 41 -11.60 0.53 2.86
C ALA A 41 -10.29 -0.09 2.37
N LYS A 42 -9.90 0.24 1.14
CA LYS A 42 -8.63 -0.16 0.53
C LYS A 42 -7.76 1.06 0.31
N LEU A 43 -6.48 0.97 0.65
CA LEU A 43 -5.50 2.00 0.27
C LEU A 43 -4.84 1.59 -1.04
N SER A 44 -4.87 2.48 -2.02
CA SER A 44 -4.26 2.27 -3.32
C SER A 44 -3.07 3.20 -3.48
N PHE A 45 -1.91 2.64 -3.80
CA PHE A 45 -0.71 3.40 -4.17
C PHE A 45 -0.47 3.22 -5.67
N PRO A 46 -0.88 4.18 -6.51
CA PRO A 46 -0.61 4.10 -7.94
C PRO A 46 0.89 4.21 -8.17
N ILE A 47 1.43 3.25 -8.92
CA ILE A 47 2.85 3.20 -9.31
C ILE A 47 2.93 3.14 -10.82
N ASN A 48 3.85 3.92 -11.40
CA ASN A 48 4.01 4.02 -12.85
C ASN A 48 4.96 2.93 -13.36
N ILE A 49 4.44 1.71 -13.55
CA ILE A 49 5.19 0.52 -13.96
C ILE A 49 4.45 -0.18 -15.10
N LYS A 50 5.16 -0.66 -16.13
CA LYS A 50 4.56 -1.28 -17.32
C LYS A 50 4.47 -2.80 -17.21
N ASN A 51 5.56 -3.47 -16.84
CA ASN A 51 5.63 -4.93 -16.71
C ASN A 51 5.94 -5.32 -15.26
N PRO A 52 4.95 -5.22 -14.35
CA PRO A 52 5.20 -5.39 -12.93
C PRO A 52 5.48 -6.84 -12.56
N LYS A 53 6.56 -7.08 -11.81
CA LYS A 53 6.81 -8.30 -11.06
C LYS A 53 6.61 -8.03 -9.58
N ALA A 54 5.81 -8.86 -8.90
CA ALA A 54 5.50 -8.69 -7.49
C ALA A 54 6.17 -9.76 -6.64
N ILE A 55 6.88 -9.32 -5.59
CA ILE A 55 7.52 -10.18 -4.61
C ILE A 55 6.81 -10.00 -3.28
N TYR A 56 6.32 -11.10 -2.73
CA TYR A 56 5.56 -11.13 -1.48
C TYR A 56 6.40 -11.75 -0.38
N SER A 57 6.45 -11.08 0.77
CA SER A 57 7.13 -11.63 1.95
C SER A 57 6.36 -12.79 2.59
N MET A 58 7.11 -13.80 3.03
CA MET A 58 6.62 -14.93 3.82
C MET A 58 7.57 -15.20 5.00
N PRO A 59 7.17 -15.99 6.02
CA PRO A 59 8.10 -16.38 7.07
C PRO A 59 9.37 -17.01 6.48
N PHE A 60 10.53 -16.46 6.83
CA PHE A 60 11.86 -16.93 6.39
C PHE A 60 12.11 -16.93 4.88
N GLY A 61 11.32 -16.20 4.08
CA GLY A 61 11.50 -16.17 2.63
C GLY A 61 10.64 -15.17 1.88
N PHE A 62 10.57 -15.36 0.57
CA PHE A 62 9.70 -14.57 -0.32
C PHE A 62 9.26 -15.42 -1.52
N ILE A 63 8.18 -15.00 -2.17
CA ILE A 63 7.68 -15.61 -3.42
C ILE A 63 7.45 -14.53 -4.47
N GLU A 64 7.92 -14.79 -5.69
CA GLU A 64 7.61 -13.97 -6.87
C GLU A 64 6.33 -14.51 -7.52
N LYS A 65 5.36 -13.63 -7.79
CA LYS A 65 4.13 -13.96 -8.52
C LYS A 65 3.82 -12.89 -9.55
N GLU A 66 3.18 -13.31 -10.63
CA GLU A 66 2.61 -12.39 -11.61
C GLU A 66 1.40 -11.65 -10.99
N PRO A 67 1.34 -10.31 -11.06
CA PRO A 67 0.25 -9.54 -10.50
C PRO A 67 -1.00 -9.65 -11.38
N ASN A 68 -1.83 -10.65 -11.09
CA ASN A 68 -3.08 -10.95 -11.78
C ASN A 68 -4.28 -10.07 -11.35
N GLY A 69 -4.05 -9.07 -10.50
CA GLY A 69 -5.10 -8.19 -9.95
C GLY A 69 -5.92 -8.78 -8.80
N GLN A 70 -5.62 -10.00 -8.36
CA GLN A 70 -6.25 -10.60 -7.20
C GLN A 70 -5.61 -10.14 -5.88
N GLU A 71 -6.28 -10.41 -4.77
CA GLU A 71 -5.73 -10.18 -3.44
C GLU A 71 -4.79 -11.32 -3.07
N GLU A 72 -3.58 -10.96 -2.67
CA GLU A 72 -2.53 -11.90 -2.30
C GLU A 72 -2.03 -11.57 -0.89
N PRO A 73 -1.94 -12.55 0.02
CA PRO A 73 -1.42 -12.31 1.36
C PRO A 73 0.08 -12.00 1.31
N ALA A 74 0.50 -11.02 2.10
CA ALA A 74 1.89 -10.69 2.34
C ALA A 74 2.11 -10.48 3.83
N HIS A 75 3.26 -10.89 4.34
CA HIS A 75 3.55 -10.79 5.76
C HIS A 75 3.84 -9.35 6.19
N GLY A 76 5.03 -8.84 5.89
CA GLY A 76 5.50 -7.52 6.36
C GLY A 76 5.75 -6.52 5.24
N TRP A 77 6.00 -7.01 4.03
CA TRP A 77 6.29 -6.19 2.87
C TRP A 77 5.88 -6.84 1.55
N ILE A 78 5.69 -5.98 0.56
CA ILE A 78 5.52 -6.32 -0.85
C ILE A 78 6.49 -5.43 -1.61
N ASP A 79 7.25 -6.02 -2.52
CA ASP A 79 8.09 -5.29 -3.46
C ASP A 79 7.53 -5.46 -4.87
N VAL A 80 7.42 -4.36 -5.60
CA VAL A 80 6.99 -4.36 -6.99
C VAL A 80 8.07 -3.71 -7.83
N LYS A 81 8.60 -4.47 -8.78
CA LYS A 81 9.69 -4.03 -9.65
C LYS A 81 9.35 -4.22 -11.12
N ASP A 82 10.06 -3.47 -11.94
CA ASP A 82 10.18 -3.59 -13.38
C ASP A 82 11.63 -3.23 -13.76
N GLU A 83 12.00 -3.32 -15.03
CA GLU A 83 13.36 -3.09 -15.51
C GLU A 83 13.89 -1.68 -15.18
N ASN A 84 12.98 -0.69 -15.05
CA ASN A 84 13.33 0.72 -14.89
C ASN A 84 13.07 1.29 -13.48
N ALA A 85 12.28 0.62 -12.65
CA ALA A 85 11.85 1.15 -11.36
C ALA A 85 11.44 0.05 -10.37
N TRP A 86 11.59 0.32 -9.08
CA TRP A 86 11.13 -0.55 -8.00
C TRP A 86 10.46 0.28 -6.90
N VAL A 87 9.48 -0.32 -6.23
CA VAL A 87 8.76 0.27 -5.10
C VAL A 87 8.55 -0.80 -4.04
N LEU A 88 9.21 -0.61 -2.90
CA LEU A 88 9.03 -1.46 -1.73
C LEU A 88 8.01 -0.82 -0.78
N HIS A 89 6.93 -1.55 -0.51
CA HIS A 89 5.96 -1.20 0.51
C HIS A 89 6.19 -2.10 1.74
N SER A 90 6.41 -1.48 2.90
CA SER A 90 6.42 -2.19 4.18
C SER A 90 5.25 -1.68 5.02
N SER A 91 4.38 -2.59 5.43
CA SER A 91 3.28 -2.27 6.34
C SER A 91 3.68 -2.70 7.74
N MET A 92 3.73 -1.73 8.65
CA MET A 92 3.85 -1.97 10.09
C MET A 92 2.50 -1.64 10.72
N ILE A 93 1.47 -2.43 10.43
CA ILE A 93 0.14 -2.24 11.03
C ILE A 93 -0.33 -3.57 11.62
N GLN A 94 -0.58 -3.57 12.93
CA GLN A 94 -1.14 -4.69 13.72
C GLN A 94 -2.65 -4.92 13.50
N ASN A 95 -3.27 -4.28 12.51
CA ASN A 95 -4.67 -4.47 12.14
C ASN A 95 -4.83 -4.21 10.63
N THR A 96 -5.35 -5.20 9.93
CA THR A 96 -5.30 -5.38 8.47
C THR A 96 -5.80 -4.16 7.69
N VAL A 97 -4.88 -3.46 7.02
CA VAL A 97 -5.18 -2.50 5.95
C VAL A 97 -4.89 -3.21 4.63
N PHE A 98 -5.96 -3.53 3.89
CA PHE A 98 -5.85 -4.16 2.58
C PHE A 98 -5.41 -3.14 1.55
N LEU A 99 -4.27 -3.40 0.90
CA LEU A 99 -3.82 -2.61 -0.23
C LEU A 99 -4.45 -3.18 -1.49
N SER A 100 -5.25 -2.39 -2.18
CA SER A 100 -5.73 -2.75 -3.51
C SER A 100 -4.94 -1.96 -4.52
N LYS A 101 -4.16 -2.66 -5.34
CA LYS A 101 -3.47 -2.05 -6.47
C LYS A 101 -4.52 -1.70 -7.52
N THR A 102 -4.88 -0.43 -7.64
CA THR A 102 -5.71 0.02 -8.75
C THR A 102 -4.79 0.22 -9.96
N MET A 103 -4.77 -0.75 -10.88
CA MET A 103 -4.26 -0.52 -12.24
C MET A 103 -5.24 0.40 -12.95
N LYS A 104 -4.81 1.61 -13.32
CA LYS A 104 -5.45 2.33 -14.41
C LYS A 104 -4.69 1.97 -15.67
N CYS A 105 -5.21 1.04 -16.45
CA CYS A 105 -4.88 0.96 -17.87
C CYS A 105 -5.47 2.21 -18.53
N ALA A 106 -4.62 3.01 -19.14
CA ALA A 106 -5.01 3.95 -20.19
C ALA A 106 -4.79 3.26 -21.53
#